data_AF-A0AAF3FLQ8-F1
#
_entry.id   AF-A0AAF3FLQ8-F1
#
_cell.length_a   1.000
_cell.length_b   1.000
_cell.length_c   1.000
_cell.angle_alpha   90.00
_cell.angle_beta   90.00
_cell.angle_gamma   90.00
#
_symmetry.space_group_name_H-M   'P 1'
#
loop_
_entity.id
_entity.type
_entity.pdbx_description
1 polymer ?
#
loop_
_entity_poly.entity_id
_entity_poly.type
_entity_poly.pdbx_seq_one_letter_code
_entity_poly.pdbx_strand_id
1 'polypeptide(L)'
;MIAQLSIYPWESAMMSAEMCLLATRQAARAIGRDFGEEFRSASQFQAKVEKLARRHHRAQLVLNNGGDFVVVKLHCSRPPVIVPIASKDKLDEFIKDMTTIMRDNDTTGNLAKSHHRQQELSIIPWESLPIFEKNPYIGRFGSVHKLLEIFEKKNYSIPRPINPARGVFICDPDNNLDDTKNECVTTWQNSDGQGSLDVYQSPRTSRKCCRPMTFMFTSVMDLDQNILDGRPCEKVDVKLWDFLWGVQVLQLHPEGPGLDGRSSIYRLLHCADSPCVVGCLWMIAHVEGWNGVRT
;
A
#
# COMPACT_ATOMS: atom_id res chain seq x y z
N MET A 1 -0.56 -22.49 4.84
CA MET A 1 -1.75 -23.01 5.55
C MET A 1 -2.93 -22.17 5.07
N ILE A 2 -3.78 -22.72 4.20
CA ILE A 2 -4.95 -22.01 3.68
C ILE A 2 -6.15 -22.60 4.41
N ALA A 3 -6.99 -21.77 5.01
CA ALA A 3 -8.06 -22.18 5.93
C ALA A 3 -9.43 -22.13 5.25
N GLN A 4 -10.23 -23.18 5.42
CA GLN A 4 -11.60 -23.23 4.90
C GLN A 4 -12.47 -22.29 5.72
N LEU A 5 -13.23 -21.41 5.06
CA LEU A 5 -14.10 -20.47 5.76
C LEU A 5 -15.15 -21.24 6.57
N SER A 6 -15.23 -20.94 7.86
CA SER A 6 -16.25 -21.40 8.79
C SER A 6 -17.66 -20.97 8.35
N ILE A 7 -18.68 -21.69 8.81
CA ILE A 7 -20.08 -21.26 8.69
C ILE A 7 -20.38 -20.03 9.57
N TYR A 8 -19.53 -19.75 10.57
CA TYR A 8 -19.66 -18.60 11.46
C TYR A 8 -18.94 -17.38 10.88
N PRO A 9 -19.64 -16.26 10.59
CA PRO A 9 -19.07 -15.11 9.87
C PRO A 9 -17.85 -14.47 10.55
N TRP A 10 -17.86 -14.39 11.90
CA TRP A 10 -16.75 -13.80 12.64
C TRP A 10 -15.49 -14.67 12.63
N GLU A 11 -15.63 -15.99 12.70
CA GLU A 11 -14.52 -16.92 12.58
C GLU A 11 -13.92 -16.84 11.18
N SER A 12 -14.77 -16.89 10.15
CA SER A 12 -14.34 -16.78 8.76
C SER A 12 -13.61 -15.47 8.47
N ALA A 13 -14.15 -14.34 8.95
CA ALA A 13 -13.50 -13.06 8.80
C ALA A 13 -12.15 -12.97 9.53
N MET A 14 -12.06 -13.53 10.75
CA MET A 14 -10.81 -13.61 11.49
C MET A 14 -9.79 -14.47 10.74
N MET A 15 -10.18 -15.66 10.27
CA MET A 15 -9.32 -16.54 9.49
C MET A 15 -8.83 -15.85 8.21
N SER A 16 -9.71 -15.13 7.50
CA SER A 16 -9.33 -14.31 6.33
C SER A 16 -8.32 -13.22 6.66
N ALA A 17 -8.42 -12.58 7.82
CA ALA A 17 -7.43 -11.61 8.27
C ALA A 17 -6.08 -12.28 8.58
N GLU A 18 -6.10 -13.44 9.23
CA GLU A 18 -4.91 -14.20 9.65
C GLU A 18 -4.15 -14.86 8.49
N MET A 19 -4.85 -15.23 7.42
CA MET A 19 -4.23 -15.85 6.24
C MET A 19 -3.37 -14.88 5.42
N CYS A 20 -3.48 -13.57 5.66
CA CYS A 20 -2.75 -12.56 4.91
C CYS A 20 -1.50 -12.07 5.65
N LEU A 21 -0.46 -11.74 4.89
CA LEU A 21 0.76 -11.09 5.36
C LEU A 21 1.52 -11.88 6.45
N LEU A 22 1.57 -13.20 6.34
CA LEU A 22 2.18 -14.05 7.38
C LEU A 22 3.70 -13.80 7.47
N ALA A 23 4.40 -13.84 6.34
CA ALA A 23 5.86 -13.67 6.31
C ALA A 23 6.24 -12.26 6.76
N THR A 24 5.47 -11.26 6.36
CA THR A 24 5.63 -9.85 6.71
C THR A 24 5.42 -9.62 8.20
N ARG A 25 4.39 -10.24 8.80
CA ARG A 25 4.18 -10.21 10.26
C ARG A 25 5.35 -10.84 11.01
N GLN A 26 5.87 -11.97 10.54
CA GLN A 26 7.03 -12.61 11.17
C GLN A 26 8.30 -11.76 11.03
N ALA A 27 8.54 -11.15 9.87
CA ALA A 27 9.66 -10.24 9.65
C ALA A 27 9.60 -9.02 10.58
N ALA A 28 8.41 -8.42 10.76
CA ALA A 28 8.22 -7.32 11.69
C ALA A 28 8.51 -7.74 13.15
N ARG A 29 8.06 -8.93 13.58
CA ARG A 29 8.38 -9.47 14.92
C ARG A 29 9.86 -9.74 15.11
N ALA A 30 10.54 -10.26 14.09
CA ALA A 30 11.98 -10.55 14.13
C ALA A 30 12.83 -9.28 14.37
N ILE A 31 12.38 -8.11 13.91
CA ILE A 31 13.02 -6.81 14.19
C ILE A 31 12.49 -6.12 15.47
N GLY A 32 11.72 -6.84 16.29
CA GLY A 32 11.21 -6.38 17.57
C GLY A 32 10.09 -5.34 17.48
N ARG A 33 9.31 -5.34 16.39
CA ARG A 33 8.05 -4.59 16.29
C ARG A 33 6.91 -5.45 16.82
N ASP A 34 6.07 -4.85 17.65
CA ASP A 34 4.81 -5.42 18.11
C ASP A 34 3.73 -5.21 17.04
N PHE A 35 3.89 -5.91 15.91
CA PHE A 35 3.01 -5.80 14.75
C PHE A 35 2.23 -7.09 14.51
N GLY A 36 0.92 -6.95 14.32
CA GLY A 36 0.06 -8.03 13.86
C GLY A 36 0.05 -9.23 14.82
N GLU A 37 -0.18 -8.97 16.10
CA GLU A 37 -0.53 -10.03 17.05
C GLU A 37 -1.66 -10.88 16.48
N GLU A 38 -1.52 -12.20 16.64
CA GLU A 38 -2.51 -13.18 16.22
C GLU A 38 -3.79 -13.03 17.06
N PHE A 39 -4.94 -13.08 16.39
CA PHE A 39 -6.23 -13.17 17.05
C PHE A 39 -6.41 -14.59 17.60
N ARG A 40 -6.49 -14.71 18.92
CA ARG A 40 -6.68 -15.97 19.63
C ARG A 40 -8.12 -16.49 19.54
N SER A 41 -9.08 -15.62 19.21
CA SER A 41 -10.49 -15.99 19.08
C SER A 41 -11.28 -15.00 18.22
N ALA A 42 -12.37 -15.47 17.63
CA ALA A 42 -13.29 -14.64 16.86
C ALA A 42 -13.88 -13.49 17.69
N SER A 43 -14.10 -13.70 19.00
CA SER A 43 -14.56 -12.65 19.92
C SER A 43 -13.50 -11.56 20.12
N GLN A 44 -12.21 -11.91 20.21
CA GLN A 44 -11.13 -10.93 20.28
C GLN A 44 -11.07 -10.10 19.00
N PHE A 45 -11.20 -10.75 17.84
CA PHE A 45 -11.24 -10.09 16.54
C PHE A 45 -12.44 -9.15 16.41
N GLN A 46 -13.64 -9.63 16.75
CA GLN A 46 -14.87 -8.84 16.77
C GLN A 46 -14.72 -7.59 17.65
N ALA A 47 -14.22 -7.74 18.87
CA ALA A 47 -14.02 -6.62 19.80
C ALA A 47 -13.07 -5.54 19.25
N LYS A 48 -12.13 -5.90 18.37
CA LYS A 48 -11.28 -4.94 17.66
C LYS A 48 -12.01 -4.27 16.50
N VAL A 49 -12.78 -5.04 15.71
CA VAL A 49 -13.60 -4.50 14.60
C VAL A 49 -14.66 -3.52 15.10
N GLU A 50 -15.28 -3.79 16.26
CA GLU A 50 -16.29 -2.92 16.87
C GLU A 50 -15.75 -1.56 17.31
N LYS A 51 -14.43 -1.43 17.51
CA LYS A 51 -13.77 -0.14 17.80
C LYS A 51 -13.54 0.72 16.56
N LEU A 52 -13.74 0.19 15.35
CA LEU A 52 -13.63 0.97 14.12
C LEU A 52 -14.66 2.11 14.11
N ALA A 53 -14.28 3.26 13.56
CA ALA A 53 -15.21 4.37 13.47
C ALA A 53 -16.37 4.06 12.50
N ARG A 54 -17.61 4.38 12.92
CA ARG A 54 -18.86 4.00 12.22
C ARG A 54 -18.94 4.29 10.73
N ARG A 55 -18.28 5.36 10.27
CA ARG A 55 -18.25 5.80 8.86
C ARG A 55 -17.35 4.94 7.96
N HIS A 56 -16.58 4.02 8.55
CA HIS A 56 -15.61 3.22 7.83
C HIS A 56 -16.17 1.83 7.53
N HIS A 57 -16.39 1.57 6.24
CA HIS A 57 -16.60 0.22 5.72
C HIS A 57 -15.28 -0.35 5.20
N ARG A 58 -15.10 -1.66 5.34
CA ARG A 58 -13.91 -2.36 4.87
C ARG A 58 -14.32 -3.56 4.04
N ALA A 59 -13.67 -3.75 2.91
CA ALA A 59 -13.81 -4.94 2.09
C ALA A 59 -12.42 -5.51 1.88
N GLN A 60 -12.23 -6.76 2.28
CA GLN A 60 -11.04 -7.54 1.99
C GLN A 60 -11.39 -8.50 0.85
N LEU A 61 -10.53 -8.57 -0.15
CA LEU A 61 -10.63 -9.49 -1.27
C LEU A 61 -9.66 -10.65 -0.99
N VAL A 62 -10.19 -11.88 -0.94
CA VAL A 62 -9.42 -13.06 -0.51
C VAL A 62 -9.71 -14.24 -1.42
N LEU A 63 -8.68 -15.00 -1.75
CA LEU A 63 -8.81 -16.32 -2.36
C LEU A 63 -9.00 -17.36 -1.25
N ASN A 64 -10.12 -18.09 -1.28
CA ASN A 64 -10.37 -19.15 -0.31
C ASN A 64 -9.73 -20.50 -0.74
N ASN A 65 -9.79 -21.51 0.12
CA ASN A 65 -9.28 -22.86 -0.17
C ASN A 65 -9.91 -23.53 -1.39
N GLY A 66 -11.20 -23.25 -1.65
CA GLY A 66 -11.91 -23.77 -2.81
C GLY A 66 -11.46 -23.13 -4.12
N GLY A 67 -10.57 -22.13 -4.05
CA GLY A 67 -10.16 -21.32 -5.18
C GLY A 67 -11.16 -20.20 -5.50
N ASP A 68 -12.28 -20.11 -4.78
CA ASP A 68 -13.22 -19.03 -5.00
C ASP A 68 -12.64 -17.71 -4.49
N PHE A 69 -12.91 -16.69 -5.28
CA PHE A 69 -12.63 -15.32 -4.94
C PHE A 69 -13.77 -14.77 -4.08
N VAL A 70 -13.46 -14.33 -2.87
CA VAL A 70 -14.44 -13.97 -1.83
C VAL A 70 -14.22 -12.53 -1.38
N VAL A 71 -15.32 -11.78 -1.22
CA VAL A 71 -15.35 -10.50 -0.53
C VAL A 71 -15.69 -10.74 0.93
N VAL A 72 -14.84 -10.27 1.84
CA VAL A 72 -15.11 -10.20 3.28
C VAL A 72 -15.28 -8.75 3.68
N LYS A 73 -16.53 -8.35 3.95
CA LYS A 73 -16.87 -6.99 4.34
C LYS A 73 -17.03 -6.88 5.85
N LEU A 74 -16.30 -5.95 6.47
CA LEU A 74 -16.34 -5.66 7.91
C LEU A 74 -16.98 -4.29 8.18
N HIS A 75 -17.70 -4.22 9.30
CA HIS A 75 -18.27 -2.99 9.83
C HIS A 75 -18.42 -3.09 11.36
N CYS A 76 -18.32 -1.98 12.07
CA CYS A 76 -18.30 -1.98 13.53
C CYS A 76 -19.65 -2.34 14.18
N SER A 77 -20.77 -2.25 13.46
CA SER A 77 -22.10 -2.47 14.04
C SER A 77 -22.86 -3.62 13.40
N ARG A 78 -22.20 -4.45 12.60
CA ARG A 78 -22.83 -5.56 11.88
C ARG A 78 -21.88 -6.76 11.80
N PRO A 79 -22.42 -8.00 11.78
CA PRO A 79 -21.61 -9.17 11.46
C PRO A 79 -20.92 -9.03 10.09
N PRO A 80 -19.77 -9.68 9.89
CA PRO A 80 -19.10 -9.73 8.60
C PRO A 80 -20.03 -10.26 7.51
N VAL A 81 -19.95 -9.65 6.33
CA VAL A 81 -20.63 -10.15 5.13
C VAL A 81 -19.59 -10.83 4.26
N ILE A 82 -19.78 -12.11 3.98
CA ILE A 82 -18.83 -12.95 3.26
C ILE A 82 -19.53 -13.49 2.03
N VAL A 83 -19.04 -13.13 0.85
CA VAL A 83 -19.71 -13.41 -0.42
C VAL A 83 -18.69 -13.90 -1.45
N PRO A 84 -18.82 -15.12 -1.98
CA PRO A 84 -18.09 -15.56 -3.17
C PRO A 84 -18.53 -14.73 -4.37
N ILE A 85 -17.57 -14.16 -5.10
CA ILE A 85 -17.82 -13.28 -6.25
C ILE A 85 -17.36 -13.87 -7.58
N ALA A 86 -16.39 -14.79 -7.57
CA ALA A 86 -15.97 -15.53 -8.76
C ALA A 86 -15.33 -16.87 -8.38
N SER A 87 -15.38 -17.85 -9.29
CA SER A 87 -14.55 -19.05 -9.17
C SER A 87 -13.10 -18.73 -9.56
N LYS A 88 -12.17 -19.63 -9.21
CA LYS A 88 -10.75 -19.51 -9.58
C LYS A 88 -10.57 -19.31 -11.08
N ASP A 89 -11.21 -20.15 -11.89
CA ASP A 89 -11.01 -20.13 -13.35
C ASP A 89 -11.42 -18.78 -13.97
N LYS A 90 -12.53 -18.20 -13.49
CA LYS A 90 -12.97 -16.87 -13.93
C LYS A 90 -12.03 -15.77 -13.47
N LEU A 91 -11.48 -15.90 -12.26
CA LEU A 91 -10.49 -14.95 -11.75
C LEU A 91 -9.21 -15.01 -12.56
N ASP A 92 -8.75 -16.21 -12.90
CA ASP A 92 -7.53 -16.44 -13.66
C ASP A 92 -7.64 -15.87 -15.08
N GLU A 93 -8.81 -16.02 -15.72
CA GLU A 93 -9.13 -15.36 -16.99
C GLU A 93 -9.10 -13.84 -16.88
N PHE A 94 -9.79 -13.27 -15.88
CA PHE A 94 -9.80 -11.82 -15.65
C PHE A 94 -8.40 -11.25 -15.40
N ILE A 95 -7.60 -11.90 -14.56
CA ILE A 95 -6.22 -11.50 -14.28
C ILE A 95 -5.36 -11.56 -15.54
N LYS A 96 -5.54 -12.59 -16.38
CA LYS A 96 -4.80 -12.74 -17.64
C LYS A 96 -5.09 -11.58 -18.59
N ASP A 97 -6.36 -11.19 -18.71
CA ASP A 97 -6.77 -10.06 -19.55
C ASP A 97 -6.17 -8.75 -19.02
N MET A 98 -6.29 -8.51 -17.70
CA MET A 98 -5.69 -7.34 -17.07
C MET A 98 -4.17 -7.30 -17.26
N THR A 99 -3.48 -8.42 -17.08
CA THR A 99 -2.02 -8.52 -17.29
C THR A 99 -1.63 -8.20 -18.73
N THR A 100 -2.48 -8.58 -19.69
CA THR A 100 -2.27 -8.28 -21.11
C THR A 100 -2.38 -6.78 -21.36
N ILE A 101 -3.44 -6.13 -20.87
CA ILE A 101 -3.62 -4.67 -20.96
C ILE A 101 -2.42 -3.93 -20.36
N MET A 102 -1.93 -4.39 -19.20
CA MET A 102 -0.79 -3.77 -18.52
C MET A 102 0.53 -3.97 -19.27
N ARG A 103 0.72 -5.13 -19.90
CA ARG A 103 1.89 -5.37 -20.76
C ARG A 103 1.86 -4.48 -22.00
N ASP A 104 0.68 -4.25 -22.58
CA ASP A 104 0.54 -3.36 -23.73
C ASP A 104 0.89 -1.92 -23.34
N ASN A 105 0.43 -1.45 -22.17
CA ASN A 105 0.83 -0.17 -21.60
C ASN A 105 2.36 -0.05 -21.44
N ASP A 106 3.00 -1.08 -20.88
CA ASP A 106 4.44 -1.08 -20.68
C ASP A 106 5.22 -1.08 -22.01
N THR A 107 4.69 -1.75 -23.03
CA THR A 107 5.26 -1.77 -24.37
C THR A 107 5.18 -0.38 -25.01
N THR A 108 4.05 0.31 -24.86
CA THR A 108 3.91 1.70 -25.36
C THR A 108 4.79 2.70 -24.60
N GLY A 109 5.16 2.39 -23.35
CA GLY A 109 6.05 3.19 -22.52
C GLY A 109 7.56 3.01 -22.76
N ASN A 110 7.97 2.24 -23.78
CA ASN A 110 9.38 2.05 -24.18
C ASN A 110 10.33 1.47 -23.10
N LEU A 111 9.84 0.63 -22.18
CA LEU A 111 10.71 -0.09 -21.23
C LEU A 111 10.92 -1.56 -21.63
N ALA A 112 12.15 -2.04 -21.47
CA ALA A 112 12.51 -3.43 -21.72
C ALA A 112 11.73 -4.36 -20.78
N LYS A 113 10.98 -5.31 -21.35
CA LYS A 113 10.30 -6.47 -20.73
C LYS A 113 10.18 -6.41 -19.20
N SER A 114 9.19 -5.69 -18.69
CA SER A 114 8.68 -5.90 -17.34
C SER A 114 8.15 -7.33 -17.25
N HIS A 115 8.73 -8.11 -16.33
CA HIS A 115 8.31 -9.49 -16.11
C HIS A 115 7.07 -9.50 -15.22
N HIS A 116 5.89 -9.27 -15.81
CA HIS A 116 4.61 -9.55 -15.16
C HIS A 116 4.44 -11.06 -15.04
N ARG A 117 5.03 -11.65 -13.99
CA ARG A 117 4.75 -13.04 -13.62
C ARG A 117 3.72 -13.02 -12.50
N GLN A 118 2.62 -13.72 -12.75
CA GLN A 118 1.64 -14.26 -11.80
C GLN A 118 0.58 -13.36 -11.13
N GLN A 119 -0.45 -14.08 -10.68
CA GLN A 119 -1.80 -13.67 -10.32
C GLN A 119 -1.83 -12.85 -9.04
N GLU A 120 -1.87 -11.54 -9.18
CA GLU A 120 -1.88 -10.64 -8.05
C GLU A 120 -3.03 -9.63 -8.19
N LEU A 121 -4.00 -9.73 -7.30
CA LEU A 121 -5.18 -8.86 -7.33
C LEU A 121 -4.85 -7.42 -6.97
N SER A 122 -3.74 -7.19 -6.28
CA SER A 122 -3.33 -5.84 -5.87
C SER A 122 -2.92 -4.97 -7.06
N ILE A 123 -2.71 -5.53 -8.26
CA ILE A 123 -2.38 -4.71 -9.44
C ILE A 123 -3.61 -4.05 -10.08
N ILE A 124 -4.80 -4.63 -9.86
CA ILE A 124 -6.06 -4.15 -10.43
C ILE A 124 -6.49 -2.86 -9.71
N PRO A 125 -6.89 -1.79 -10.42
CA PRO A 125 -7.36 -0.54 -9.81
C PRO A 125 -8.79 -0.67 -9.29
N TRP A 126 -8.98 -1.40 -8.19
CA TRP A 126 -10.30 -1.59 -7.56
C TRP A 126 -11.02 -0.28 -7.22
N GLU A 127 -10.26 0.78 -6.94
CA GLU A 127 -10.77 2.12 -6.64
C GLU A 127 -11.45 2.76 -7.85
N SER A 128 -11.12 2.33 -9.07
CA SER A 128 -11.62 2.87 -10.33
C SER A 128 -12.87 2.15 -10.84
N LEU A 129 -13.49 1.27 -10.05
CA LEU A 129 -14.72 0.59 -10.46
C LEU A 129 -15.90 1.57 -10.60
N PRO A 130 -16.84 1.36 -11.55
CA PRO A 130 -17.97 2.29 -11.79
C PRO A 130 -18.84 2.58 -10.56
N ILE A 131 -18.95 1.62 -9.63
CA ILE A 131 -19.71 1.78 -8.37
C ILE A 131 -19.16 2.91 -7.48
N PHE A 132 -17.96 3.40 -7.77
CA PHE A 132 -17.23 4.37 -6.99
C PHE A 132 -17.14 5.76 -7.64
N GLU A 133 -17.64 5.93 -8.85
CA GLU A 133 -17.62 7.23 -9.57
C GLU A 133 -18.24 8.38 -8.74
N LYS A 134 -19.30 8.08 -7.98
CA LYS A 134 -19.99 9.06 -7.13
C LYS A 134 -19.47 9.13 -5.70
N ASN A 135 -18.51 8.28 -5.33
CA ASN A 135 -18.01 8.18 -3.96
C ASN A 135 -16.49 7.95 -3.95
N PRO A 136 -15.69 9.04 -4.06
CA PRO A 136 -14.25 8.94 -4.27
C PRO A 136 -13.45 8.60 -2.99
N TYR A 137 -14.11 8.39 -1.84
CA TYR A 137 -13.47 8.15 -0.55
C TYR A 137 -13.04 6.70 -0.38
N ILE A 138 -12.09 6.26 -1.21
CA ILE A 138 -11.63 4.88 -1.28
C ILE A 138 -10.13 4.85 -1.15
N GLY A 139 -9.64 3.91 -0.36
CA GLY A 139 -8.22 3.66 -0.21
C GLY A 139 -7.97 2.21 0.14
N ARG A 140 -6.74 1.78 -0.09
CA ARG A 140 -6.27 0.44 0.24
C ARG A 140 -5.73 0.38 1.66
N PHE A 141 -5.70 -0.81 2.20
CA PHE A 141 -4.99 -1.12 3.44
C PHE A 141 -4.15 -2.37 3.21
N GLY A 142 -2.92 -2.38 3.71
CA GLY A 142 -2.00 -3.51 3.54
C GLY A 142 -2.50 -4.79 4.22
N SER A 143 -3.11 -4.67 5.40
CA SER A 143 -3.78 -5.78 6.08
C SER A 143 -4.82 -5.32 7.09
N VAL A 144 -5.75 -6.21 7.43
CA VAL A 144 -6.73 -5.98 8.49
C VAL A 144 -6.03 -5.75 9.84
N HIS A 145 -4.95 -6.48 10.12
CA HIS A 145 -4.14 -6.25 11.32
C HIS A 145 -3.61 -4.82 11.41
N LYS A 146 -3.00 -4.31 10.33
CA LYS A 146 -2.44 -2.95 10.31
C LYS A 146 -3.52 -1.90 10.45
N LEU A 147 -4.65 -2.10 9.78
CA LEU A 147 -5.78 -1.22 9.89
C LEU A 147 -6.27 -1.14 11.34
N LEU A 148 -6.51 -2.27 12.00
CA LEU A 148 -6.99 -2.31 13.38
C LEU A 148 -5.99 -1.65 14.34
N GLU A 149 -4.69 -1.89 14.15
CA GLU A 149 -3.62 -1.25 14.92
C GLU A 149 -3.66 0.29 14.80
N ILE A 150 -3.81 0.83 13.58
CA ILE A 150 -3.89 2.28 13.35
C ILE A 150 -5.06 2.90 14.13
N PHE A 151 -6.22 2.22 14.16
CA PHE A 151 -7.40 2.70 14.87
C PHE A 151 -7.31 2.54 16.40
N GLU A 152 -6.49 1.63 16.90
CA GLU A 152 -6.27 1.44 18.34
C GLU A 152 -5.28 2.44 18.95
N LYS A 153 -4.44 3.09 18.12
CA LYS A 153 -3.49 4.10 18.60
C LYS A 153 -4.24 5.32 19.15
N LYS A 154 -4.25 5.46 20.48
CA LYS A 154 -5.00 6.47 21.27
C LYS A 154 -4.81 7.94 20.84
N ASN A 155 -3.78 8.25 20.04
CA ASN A 155 -3.45 9.61 19.60
C ASN A 155 -3.73 9.86 18.11
N TYR A 156 -4.46 8.98 17.42
CA TYR A 156 -4.77 9.16 16.00
C TYR A 156 -6.16 9.77 15.82
N SER A 157 -6.21 11.02 15.33
CA SER A 157 -7.42 11.56 14.72
C SER A 157 -7.53 11.03 13.30
N ILE A 158 -8.74 10.64 12.88
CA ILE A 158 -9.02 10.15 11.52
C ILE A 158 -10.15 11.02 10.93
N PRO A 159 -9.90 11.80 9.87
CA PRO A 159 -8.63 11.95 9.15
C PRO A 159 -7.55 12.65 9.98
N ARG A 160 -6.28 12.38 9.65
CA ARG A 160 -5.13 12.98 10.34
C ARG A 160 -4.70 14.24 9.60
N PRO A 161 -4.62 15.40 10.26
CA PRO A 161 -4.05 16.58 9.64
C PRO A 161 -2.54 16.36 9.41
N ILE A 162 -2.09 16.72 8.21
CA ILE A 162 -0.68 16.68 7.81
C ILE A 162 -0.22 18.13 7.74
N ASN A 163 0.97 18.42 8.30
CA ASN A 163 1.61 19.71 8.13
C ASN A 163 2.66 19.61 7.01
N PRO A 164 2.39 20.11 5.80
CA PRO A 164 3.32 20.01 4.67
C PRO A 164 4.62 20.79 4.89
N ALA A 165 4.63 21.80 5.77
CA ALA A 165 5.84 22.58 6.09
C ALA A 165 6.94 21.76 6.77
N ARG A 166 6.62 20.56 7.28
CA ARG A 166 7.58 19.62 7.88
C ARG A 166 7.88 18.42 6.97
N GLY A 167 7.56 18.55 5.70
CA GLY A 167 7.87 17.57 4.67
C GLY A 167 9.31 17.64 4.18
N VAL A 168 9.79 16.50 3.69
CA VAL A 168 11.04 16.37 2.93
C VAL A 168 10.67 15.97 1.51
N PHE A 169 11.30 16.62 0.55
CA PHE A 169 11.08 16.38 -0.86
C PHE A 169 12.35 15.79 -1.47
N ILE A 170 12.29 14.51 -1.88
CA ILE A 170 13.37 13.82 -2.59
C ILE A 170 12.96 13.75 -4.06
N CYS A 171 13.74 14.37 -4.92
CA CYS A 171 13.45 14.37 -6.35
C CYS A 171 14.70 14.04 -7.14
N ASP A 172 14.52 13.06 -8.02
CA ASP A 172 15.50 12.59 -8.97
C ASP A 172 16.90 12.34 -8.34
N PRO A 173 16.99 11.39 -7.39
CA PRO A 173 18.25 11.12 -6.69
C PRO A 173 19.36 10.59 -7.62
N ASP A 174 18.97 9.99 -8.75
CA ASP A 174 19.87 9.44 -9.76
C ASP A 174 20.25 10.48 -10.84
N ASN A 175 19.67 11.69 -10.76
CA ASN A 175 19.87 12.80 -11.68
C ASN A 175 19.68 12.40 -13.15
N ASN A 176 18.59 11.68 -13.45
CA ASN A 176 18.26 11.17 -14.77
C ASN A 176 16.87 11.59 -15.27
N LEU A 177 16.19 12.52 -14.58
CA LEU A 177 14.85 13.03 -14.90
C LEU A 177 14.84 14.58 -14.91
N ASP A 178 15.73 15.20 -15.69
CA ASP A 178 15.97 16.65 -15.64
C ASP A 178 14.70 17.50 -15.82
N ASP A 179 13.85 17.19 -16.80
CA ASP A 179 12.61 17.96 -17.05
C ASP A 179 11.59 17.81 -15.90
N THR A 180 11.34 16.57 -15.46
CA THR A 180 10.44 16.27 -14.33
C THR A 180 10.93 16.90 -13.04
N LYS A 181 12.25 16.85 -12.81
CA LYS A 181 12.90 17.46 -11.65
C LYS A 181 12.69 18.96 -11.64
N ASN A 182 12.90 19.64 -12.76
CA ASN A 182 12.68 21.08 -12.87
C ASN A 182 11.22 21.46 -12.61
N GLU A 183 10.27 20.72 -13.17
CA GLU A 183 8.83 20.94 -12.95
C GLU A 183 8.43 20.73 -11.48
N CYS A 184 8.87 19.63 -10.86
CA CYS A 184 8.51 19.32 -9.49
C CYS A 184 9.15 20.30 -8.49
N VAL A 185 10.42 20.68 -8.71
CA VAL A 185 11.10 21.69 -7.88
C VAL A 185 10.40 23.05 -8.00
N THR A 186 10.02 23.45 -9.22
CA THR A 186 9.28 24.70 -9.46
C THR A 186 7.93 24.68 -8.73
N THR A 187 7.18 23.59 -8.85
CA THR A 187 5.89 23.41 -8.18
C THR A 187 6.03 23.45 -6.65
N TRP A 188 7.05 22.80 -6.10
CA TRP A 188 7.34 22.81 -4.67
C TRP A 188 7.68 24.22 -4.16
N GLN A 189 8.56 24.93 -4.86
CA GLN A 189 8.96 26.30 -4.50
C GLN A 189 7.80 27.31 -4.59
N ASN A 190 6.86 27.09 -5.52
CA ASN A 190 5.68 27.94 -5.68
C ASN A 190 4.57 27.64 -4.67
N SER A 191 4.57 26.45 -4.07
CA SER A 191 3.74 26.19 -2.89
C SER A 191 4.39 26.87 -1.70
N ASP A 192 3.62 27.37 -0.72
CA ASP A 192 4.13 27.92 0.55
C ASP A 192 4.87 26.85 1.43
N GLY A 193 5.37 25.79 0.82
CA GLY A 193 6.13 24.70 1.39
C GLY A 193 7.44 25.21 1.99
N GLN A 194 7.39 25.59 3.26
CA GLN A 194 8.56 25.81 4.12
C GLN A 194 9.33 24.52 4.45
N GLY A 195 9.20 23.47 3.63
CA GLY A 195 10.00 22.26 3.80
C GLY A 195 11.40 22.47 3.22
N SER A 196 12.42 21.94 3.92
CA SER A 196 13.79 21.95 3.41
C SER A 196 13.84 21.13 2.12
N LEU A 197 14.15 21.78 1.00
CA LEU A 197 14.52 21.14 -0.25
C LEU A 197 15.93 20.53 -0.08
N ASP A 198 16.00 19.40 0.62
CA ASP A 198 17.19 18.56 0.56
C ASP A 198 17.12 17.76 -0.74
N VAL A 199 17.64 18.36 -1.82
CA VAL A 199 17.90 17.64 -3.08
C VAL A 199 18.93 16.56 -2.76
N TYR A 200 18.44 15.34 -2.50
CA TYR A 200 19.24 14.20 -2.07
C TYR A 200 20.16 13.75 -3.22
N GLN A 201 21.47 13.96 -3.07
CA GLN A 201 22.47 13.56 -4.07
C GLN A 201 23.27 12.29 -3.68
N SER A 202 22.96 11.60 -2.55
CA SER A 202 23.70 10.38 -2.17
C SER A 202 23.02 9.46 -1.12
N PRO A 203 23.09 8.12 -1.27
CA PRO A 203 22.58 7.12 -0.31
C PRO A 203 23.21 7.17 1.11
N ARG A 204 24.44 7.69 1.25
CA ARG A 204 25.17 7.72 2.54
C ARG A 204 24.56 8.69 3.58
N THR A 205 23.67 9.58 3.15
CA THR A 205 23.04 10.61 4.00
C THR A 205 21.68 10.17 4.58
N SER A 206 21.15 9.01 4.14
CA SER A 206 19.87 8.42 4.57
C SER A 206 19.68 8.31 6.09
N ARG A 207 20.78 8.17 6.84
CA ARG A 207 20.76 8.11 8.32
C ARG A 207 20.40 9.44 9.00
N LYS A 208 20.53 10.58 8.32
CA LYS A 208 20.18 11.90 8.88
C LYS A 208 18.71 12.29 8.66
N CYS A 209 17.99 11.59 7.78
CA CYS A 209 16.54 11.75 7.62
C CYS A 209 15.72 11.13 8.78
N CYS A 210 16.35 10.51 9.78
CA CYS A 210 15.67 9.88 10.92
C CYS A 210 15.05 10.86 11.94
N ARG A 211 14.67 12.08 11.54
CA ARG A 211 13.83 12.97 12.36
C ARG A 211 12.36 12.57 12.21
N PRO A 212 11.46 12.94 13.14
CA PRO A 212 10.02 12.77 12.96
C PRO A 212 9.56 13.68 11.81
N MET A 213 9.62 13.11 10.60
CA MET A 213 9.23 13.73 9.35
C MET A 213 7.74 13.53 9.11
N THR A 214 7.11 14.49 8.45
CA THR A 214 5.65 14.49 8.28
C THR A 214 5.23 13.98 6.89
N PHE A 215 6.10 14.11 5.89
CA PHE A 215 5.79 13.87 4.49
C PHE A 215 7.07 13.56 3.71
N MET A 216 7.10 12.51 2.88
CA MET A 216 8.20 12.22 1.96
C MET A 216 7.67 12.13 0.55
N PHE A 217 8.20 12.94 -0.36
CA PHE A 217 7.98 12.77 -1.79
C PHE A 217 9.19 12.08 -2.41
N THR A 218 9.01 11.03 -3.23
CA THR A 218 10.13 10.44 -3.98
C THR A 218 9.77 10.22 -5.44
N SER A 219 10.61 10.73 -6.35
CA SER A 219 10.64 10.30 -7.75
C SER A 219 11.82 9.39 -8.02
N VAL A 220 11.59 8.08 -8.13
CA VAL A 220 12.63 7.07 -8.35
C VAL A 220 12.14 6.03 -9.33
N MET A 221 13.02 5.58 -10.22
CA MET A 221 12.91 4.25 -10.84
C MET A 221 13.39 3.24 -9.77
N ASP A 222 12.50 2.43 -9.21
CA ASP A 222 12.80 1.41 -8.18
C ASP A 222 13.26 1.90 -6.79
N LEU A 223 12.27 2.18 -5.93
CA LEU A 223 12.49 2.54 -4.52
C LEU A 223 13.30 1.50 -3.72
N ASP A 224 13.17 0.22 -4.08
CA ASP A 224 13.78 -0.91 -3.37
C ASP A 224 15.31 -0.97 -3.52
N GLN A 225 15.86 -0.53 -4.66
CA GLN A 225 17.31 -0.61 -4.92
C GLN A 225 18.05 0.67 -4.48
N ASN A 226 17.46 1.85 -4.68
CA ASN A 226 18.21 3.10 -4.59
C ASN A 226 18.07 3.83 -3.24
N ILE A 227 16.99 3.61 -2.48
CA ILE A 227 16.74 4.35 -1.22
C ILE A 227 16.84 3.46 0.03
N LEU A 228 16.41 2.21 -0.06
CA LEU A 228 16.25 1.32 1.11
C LEU A 228 17.38 0.29 1.28
N ASP A 229 18.37 0.29 0.38
CA ASP A 229 19.73 -0.26 0.52
C ASP A 229 19.82 -1.68 1.12
N GLY A 230 18.84 -2.55 0.85
CA GLY A 230 18.80 -3.98 1.22
C GLY A 230 18.93 -4.33 2.72
N ARG A 231 19.27 -3.38 3.59
CA ARG A 231 19.44 -3.58 5.02
C ARG A 231 18.08 -3.48 5.72
N PRO A 232 17.81 -4.24 6.79
CA PRO A 232 16.63 -4.01 7.60
C PRO A 232 16.61 -2.54 8.02
N CYS A 233 15.48 -1.84 7.86
CA CYS A 233 15.29 -0.54 8.51
C CYS A 233 15.45 -0.77 10.02
N GLU A 234 16.64 -0.52 10.56
CA GLU A 234 16.93 -0.59 11.99
C GLU A 234 15.95 0.36 12.70
N LYS A 235 14.94 -0.16 13.42
CA LYS A 235 13.99 0.59 14.27
C LYS A 235 13.91 2.11 13.98
N VAL A 236 13.60 2.48 12.74
CA VAL A 236 13.44 3.89 12.41
C VAL A 236 11.97 4.17 12.68
N ASP A 237 11.69 4.97 13.71
CA ASP A 237 10.32 5.37 14.06
C ASP A 237 9.87 6.47 13.11
N VAL A 238 9.60 6.06 11.87
CA VAL A 238 9.30 6.93 10.76
C VAL A 238 7.79 7.15 10.72
N LYS A 239 7.33 8.23 11.37
CA LYS A 239 5.91 8.64 11.28
C LYS A 239 5.63 9.40 9.98
N LEU A 240 6.10 8.89 8.84
CA LEU A 240 5.98 9.52 7.53
C LEU A 240 4.66 9.21 6.85
N TRP A 241 4.05 10.23 6.26
CA TRP A 241 3.16 10.02 5.12
C TRP A 241 4.03 9.95 3.87
N ASP A 242 4.06 8.78 3.23
CA ASP A 242 4.92 8.56 2.06
C ASP A 242 4.12 8.80 0.78
N PHE A 243 4.52 9.80 0.00
CA PHE A 243 4.03 10.06 -1.35
C PHE A 243 5.10 9.62 -2.34
N LEU A 244 4.94 8.43 -2.86
CA LEU A 244 5.90 7.81 -3.75
C LEU A 244 5.41 7.97 -5.17
N TRP A 245 5.92 9.00 -5.85
CA TRP A 245 5.56 9.23 -7.24
C TRP A 245 6.66 8.67 -8.14
N GLY A 246 6.43 7.49 -8.69
CA GLY A 246 7.37 6.86 -9.62
C GLY A 246 6.73 5.69 -10.33
N VAL A 247 7.46 5.10 -11.25
CA VAL A 247 7.02 3.91 -11.98
C VAL A 247 6.95 2.72 -11.01
N GLN A 248 5.79 2.05 -10.93
CA GLN A 248 5.62 0.75 -10.25
C GLN A 248 6.01 0.70 -8.76
N VAL A 249 6.06 1.84 -8.06
CA VAL A 249 6.63 1.90 -6.70
C VAL A 249 5.88 1.05 -5.68
N LEU A 250 4.57 0.87 -5.87
CA LEU A 250 3.72 0.04 -5.00
C LEU A 250 3.37 -1.32 -5.63
N GLN A 251 4.00 -1.68 -6.74
CA GLN A 251 3.74 -2.96 -7.37
C GLN A 251 4.16 -4.08 -6.42
N LEU A 252 3.33 -5.12 -6.38
CA LEU A 252 3.61 -6.35 -5.66
C LEU A 252 4.06 -7.40 -6.66
N HIS A 253 5.21 -7.99 -6.39
CA HIS A 253 5.75 -9.09 -7.18
C HIS A 253 5.42 -10.40 -6.47
N PRO A 254 4.62 -11.30 -7.07
CA PRO A 254 4.25 -12.53 -6.40
C PRO A 254 5.45 -13.48 -6.36
N GLU A 255 5.72 -14.03 -5.18
CA GLU A 255 6.82 -14.99 -4.93
C GLU A 255 6.29 -16.44 -4.86
N GLY A 256 4.98 -16.64 -4.98
CA GLY A 256 4.33 -17.95 -5.00
C GLY A 256 3.23 -18.11 -3.94
N PRO A 257 2.43 -19.20 -3.99
CA PRO A 257 1.31 -19.40 -3.08
C PRO A 257 1.72 -19.42 -1.60
N GLY A 258 1.05 -18.62 -0.78
CA GLY A 258 1.31 -18.56 0.67
C GLY A 258 2.53 -17.71 1.06
N LEU A 259 3.24 -17.14 0.09
CA LEU A 259 4.16 -16.04 0.31
C LEU A 259 3.42 -14.73 0.07
N ASP A 260 3.82 -13.69 0.79
CA ASP A 260 3.16 -12.37 0.72
C ASP A 260 3.51 -11.61 -0.58
N GLY A 261 4.45 -12.12 -1.36
CA GLY A 261 5.07 -11.36 -2.45
C GLY A 261 6.13 -10.40 -1.95
N ARG A 262 6.71 -9.64 -2.88
CA ARG A 262 7.79 -8.68 -2.65
C ARG A 262 7.34 -7.31 -3.12
N SER A 263 7.34 -6.35 -2.19
CA SER A 263 7.04 -4.95 -2.47
C SER A 263 7.59 -4.05 -1.37
N SER A 264 8.00 -2.85 -1.76
CA SER A 264 8.41 -1.77 -0.86
C SER A 264 7.30 -1.39 0.14
N ILE A 265 6.02 -1.57 -0.24
CA ILE A 265 4.86 -1.22 0.59
C ILE A 265 4.89 -1.94 1.94
N TYR A 266 5.37 -3.19 1.99
CA TYR A 266 5.42 -3.94 3.24
C TYR A 266 6.46 -3.36 4.18
N ARG A 267 7.58 -2.90 3.65
CA ARG A 267 8.62 -2.27 4.45
C ARG A 267 8.14 -0.94 5.01
N LEU A 268 7.41 -0.15 4.24
CA LEU A 268 6.86 1.14 4.68
C LEU A 268 5.76 0.94 5.73
N LEU A 269 4.75 0.11 5.43
CA LEU A 269 3.62 -0.08 6.33
C LEU A 269 3.99 -0.84 7.63
N HIS A 270 4.90 -1.82 7.54
CA HIS A 270 5.14 -2.76 8.65
C HIS A 270 6.48 -2.55 9.36
N CYS A 271 7.53 -2.14 8.66
CA CYS A 271 8.83 -1.87 9.30
C CYS A 271 8.95 -0.40 9.73
N ALA A 272 8.49 0.52 8.89
CA ALA A 272 8.58 1.97 9.12
C ALA A 272 7.39 2.54 9.92
N ASP A 273 6.27 1.80 10.04
CA ASP A 273 5.03 2.23 10.69
C ASP A 273 4.36 3.44 10.00
N SER A 274 4.51 3.54 8.67
CA SER A 274 3.86 4.58 7.87
C SER A 274 2.33 4.43 7.96
N PRO A 275 1.57 5.47 8.40
CA PRO A 275 0.11 5.40 8.51
C PRO A 275 -0.62 5.40 7.16
N CYS A 276 0.04 5.87 6.10
CA CYS A 276 -0.51 5.91 4.75
C CYS A 276 0.64 6.05 3.76
N VAL A 277 0.47 5.40 2.60
CA VAL A 277 1.38 5.47 1.47
C VAL A 277 0.55 5.74 0.22
N VAL A 278 0.97 6.71 -0.58
CA VAL A 278 0.40 7.04 -1.89
C VAL A 278 1.42 6.67 -2.94
N GLY A 279 1.01 6.01 -4.01
CA GLY A 279 1.91 5.71 -5.12
C GLY A 279 1.23 4.97 -6.27
N CYS A 280 2.04 4.55 -7.23
CA CYS A 280 1.57 4.00 -8.50
C CYS A 280 1.67 2.48 -8.53
N LEU A 281 0.63 1.83 -9.06
CA LEU A 281 0.55 0.37 -9.18
C LEU A 281 1.23 -0.17 -10.45
N TRP A 282 1.37 0.67 -11.47
CA TRP A 282 1.93 0.31 -12.77
C TRP A 282 2.70 1.46 -13.40
N MET A 283 3.17 1.27 -14.62
CA MET A 283 3.92 2.28 -15.35
C MET A 283 3.02 3.42 -15.81
N ILE A 284 3.39 4.65 -15.43
CA ILE A 284 2.74 5.86 -15.89
C ILE A 284 3.75 6.60 -16.75
N ALA A 285 3.37 6.91 -17.99
CA ALA A 285 4.17 7.76 -18.86
C ALA A 285 4.22 9.18 -18.29
N HIS A 286 5.33 9.87 -18.49
CA HIS A 286 5.39 11.31 -18.23
C HIS A 286 4.43 12.00 -19.20
N VAL A 287 3.39 12.63 -18.66
CA VAL A 287 2.46 13.42 -19.48
C VAL A 287 2.97 14.86 -19.48
N GLU A 288 3.42 15.35 -20.64
CA GLU A 288 3.60 16.79 -20.83
C GLU A 288 2.26 17.51 -20.57
N GLY A 289 2.25 18.43 -19.61
CA GLY A 289 1.08 19.28 -19.34
C GLY A 289 0.16 18.75 -18.23
N TRP A 290 0.70 18.46 -17.05
CA TRP A 290 -0.10 18.41 -15.82
C TRP A 290 -0.66 19.81 -15.51
N ASN A 291 -1.70 20.21 -16.23
CA ASN A 291 -2.54 21.34 -15.86
C ASN A 291 -3.27 20.90 -14.59
N GLY A 292 -2.67 21.21 -13.45
CA GLY A 292 -3.18 20.85 -12.13
C GLY A 292 -4.70 20.98 -12.09
N VAL A 293 -5.35 19.92 -11.63
CA VAL A 293 -6.78 19.92 -11.35
C VAL A 293 -7.05 21.10 -10.44
N ARG A 294 -7.53 22.21 -11.02
CA ARG A 294 -8.10 23.32 -10.27
C ARG A 294 -9.31 22.74 -9.56
N THR A 295 -9.17 22.57 -8.25
CA THR A 295 -10.31 22.34 -7.36
C THR A 295 -11.11 23.63 -7.21
#